data_AF-A0A172T7W9-F1
#
_entry.id   AF-A0A172T7W9-F1
#
_cell.length_a   1.000
_cell.length_b   1.000
_cell.length_c   1.000
_cell.angle_alpha   90.00
_cell.angle_beta   90.00
_cell.angle_gamma   90.00
#
_symmetry.space_group_name_H-M   'P 1'
#
loop_
_entity.id
_entity.type
_entity.pdbx_description
1 polymer ?
#
loop_
_entity_poly.entity_id
_entity_poly.type
_entity_poly.pdbx_seq_one_letter_code
_entity_poly.pdbx_strand_id
1 'polypeptide(L)'
;MPAPLAADPASADTALTGGLLASLLPDLSVGAVLGFATGYALKKLGRVVLLLVGLLFIALQVLSWFDLVTVHWTRVQALSEPWLRQGSEQGAAWLSRLLTANLPFAGAFTAALLVGLRARG
;
A
#
# COMPACT_ATOMS: atom_id res chain seq x y z
N MET A 1 9.39 60.68 4.84
CA MET A 1 9.13 59.31 5.31
C MET A 1 8.79 58.44 4.11
N PRO A 2 9.59 57.43 3.73
CA PRO A 2 9.17 56.49 2.70
C PRO A 2 8.03 55.61 3.25
N ALA A 3 6.97 55.44 2.46
CA ALA A 3 5.83 54.59 2.79
C ALA A 3 6.28 53.14 3.03
N PRO A 4 5.67 52.40 3.97
CA PRO A 4 5.99 51.00 4.19
C PRO A 4 5.72 50.24 2.88
N LEU A 5 6.77 49.60 2.36
CA LEU A 5 6.73 48.72 1.21
C LEU A 5 5.60 47.71 1.44
N ALA A 6 4.48 47.87 0.73
CA ALA A 6 3.41 46.88 0.76
C ALA A 6 4.03 45.56 0.32
N ALA A 7 4.16 44.62 1.24
CA ALA A 7 4.69 43.29 0.94
C ALA A 7 3.88 42.72 -0.22
N ASP A 8 4.55 42.43 -1.32
CA ASP A 8 3.92 41.95 -2.54
C ASP A 8 3.20 40.63 -2.20
N PRO A 9 1.86 40.53 -2.36
CA PRO A 9 1.10 39.35 -1.90
C PRO A 9 1.64 38.03 -2.48
N ALA A 10 2.22 38.06 -3.68
CA ALA A 10 2.86 36.91 -4.32
C ALA A 10 4.09 36.37 -3.56
N SER A 11 4.83 37.23 -2.85
CA SER A 11 5.99 36.82 -2.04
C SER A 11 5.58 36.10 -0.76
N ALA A 12 4.45 36.49 -0.16
CA ALA A 12 3.86 35.83 0.99
C ALA A 12 3.35 34.43 0.62
N ASP A 13 2.65 34.28 -0.50
CA ASP A 13 2.15 32.98 -0.98
C ASP A 13 3.29 31.98 -1.24
N THR A 14 4.39 32.46 -1.82
CA THR A 14 5.59 31.64 -2.10
C THR A 14 6.29 31.21 -0.81
N ALA A 15 6.38 32.11 0.19
CA ALA A 15 6.94 31.78 1.50
C ALA A 15 6.07 30.78 2.27
N LEU A 16 4.75 30.90 2.17
CA LEU A 16 3.80 29.98 2.80
C LEU A 16 3.80 28.58 2.15
N THR A 17 3.81 28.51 0.82
CA THR A 17 3.95 27.24 0.10
C THR A 17 5.32 26.61 0.35
N GLY A 18 6.40 27.40 0.38
CA GLY A 18 7.74 26.94 0.72
C GLY A 18 7.82 26.36 2.14
N GLY A 19 7.22 27.05 3.13
CA GLY A 19 7.16 26.58 4.52
C GLY A 19 6.30 25.32 4.69
N LEU A 20 5.18 25.23 3.98
CA LEU A 20 4.32 24.04 3.98
C LEU A 20 5.05 22.84 3.34
N LEU A 21 5.67 23.04 2.18
CA LEU A 21 6.46 22.01 1.51
C LEU A 21 7.62 21.54 2.39
N ALA A 22 8.36 22.45 3.02
CA ALA A 22 9.46 22.11 3.92
C ALA A 22 9.00 21.28 5.12
N SER A 23 7.78 21.51 5.62
CA SER A 23 7.21 20.76 6.75
C SER A 23 6.66 19.38 6.33
N LEU A 24 6.16 19.23 5.10
CA LEU A 24 5.63 17.96 4.58
C LEU A 24 6.68 17.06 3.91
N LEU A 25 7.81 17.64 3.48
CA LEU A 25 8.89 16.94 2.78
C LEU A 25 9.41 15.70 3.52
N PRO A 26 9.63 15.74 4.85
CA PRO A 26 10.10 14.58 5.61
C PRO A 26 9.12 13.40 5.51
N ASP A 27 7.84 13.63 5.79
CA ASP A 27 6.80 12.58 5.78
C ASP A 27 6.55 12.03 4.37
N LEU A 28 6.56 12.90 3.35
CA LEU A 28 6.45 12.52 1.94
C LEU A 28 7.64 11.65 1.51
N SER A 29 8.87 12.00 1.91
CA SER A 29 10.08 11.29 1.51
C SER A 29 10.17 9.89 2.13
N VAL A 30 9.90 9.77 3.44
CA VAL A 30 9.92 8.49 4.16
C VAL A 30 8.80 7.60 3.64
N GLY A 31 7.60 8.14 3.46
CA GLY A 31 6.48 7.42 2.85
C GLY A 31 6.82 6.90 1.46
N ALA A 32 7.41 7.74 0.60
CA ALA A 32 7.79 7.34 -0.74
C ALA A 32 8.84 6.23 -0.77
N VAL A 33 9.92 6.33 0.03
CA VAL A 33 10.98 5.30 0.06
C VAL A 33 10.44 3.97 0.59
N LEU A 34 9.68 4.01 1.69
CA LEU A 34 9.08 2.81 2.27
C LEU A 34 8.05 2.18 1.33
N GLY A 35 7.22 3.00 0.70
CA GLY A 35 6.23 2.56 -0.29
C GLY A 35 6.89 1.86 -1.45
N PHE A 36 7.91 2.49 -2.06
CA PHE A 36 8.66 1.91 -3.16
C PHE A 36 9.35 0.58 -2.78
N ALA A 37 10.06 0.55 -1.64
CA ALA A 37 10.74 -0.64 -1.16
C ALA A 37 9.75 -1.79 -0.90
N THR A 38 8.62 -1.48 -0.25
CA THR A 38 7.54 -2.45 0.02
C THR A 38 6.94 -2.98 -1.27
N GLY A 39 6.61 -2.11 -2.23
CA GLY A 39 6.06 -2.50 -3.53
C GLY A 39 7.00 -3.40 -4.32
N TYR A 40 8.30 -3.08 -4.33
CA TYR A 40 9.30 -3.89 -4.99
C TYR A 40 9.48 -5.28 -4.33
N ALA A 41 9.49 -5.34 -3.00
CA ALA A 41 9.55 -6.60 -2.25
C ALA A 41 8.30 -7.46 -2.50
N LEU A 42 7.11 -6.85 -2.45
CA LEU A 42 5.83 -7.52 -2.67
C LEU A 42 5.75 -8.15 -4.06
N LYS A 43 6.34 -7.53 -5.09
CA LYS A 43 6.42 -8.11 -6.43
C LYS A 43 7.21 -9.42 -6.47
N LYS A 44 8.38 -9.46 -5.82
CA LYS A 44 9.23 -10.67 -5.80
C LYS A 44 8.53 -11.79 -5.04
N LEU A 45 8.00 -11.49 -3.86
CA LEU A 45 7.28 -12.48 -3.04
C LEU A 45 6.00 -12.94 -3.73
N GLY A 46 5.23 -12.01 -4.30
CA GLY A 46 3.98 -12.28 -5.00
C GLY A 46 4.19 -13.26 -6.15
N ARG A 47 5.25 -13.12 -6.94
CA ARG A 47 5.55 -14.08 -8.02
C ARG A 47 5.77 -15.51 -7.49
N VAL A 48 6.52 -15.66 -6.40
CA VAL A 48 6.77 -16.99 -5.78
C VAL A 48 5.47 -17.56 -5.21
N VAL A 49 4.69 -16.76 -4.49
CA VAL A 49 3.40 -17.17 -3.93
C VAL A 49 2.42 -17.57 -5.04
N LEU A 50 2.30 -16.78 -6.11
CA LEU A 50 1.43 -17.14 -7.25
C LEU A 50 1.85 -18.46 -7.89
N LEU A 51 3.16 -18.71 -8.05
CA LEU A 51 3.66 -19.98 -8.58
C LEU A 51 3.30 -21.15 -7.66
N LEU A 52 3.52 -21.01 -6.35
CA LEU A 52 3.18 -22.04 -5.37
C LEU A 52 1.69 -22.32 -5.32
N VAL A 53 0.85 -21.28 -5.30
CA VAL A 53 -0.62 -21.40 -5.28
C VAL A 53 -1.12 -22.03 -6.57
N GLY A 54 -0.59 -21.61 -7.73
CA GLY A 54 -0.95 -22.21 -9.02
C GLY A 54 -0.54 -23.67 -9.13
N LEU A 55 0.67 -24.01 -8.67
CA LEU A 55 1.14 -25.40 -8.64
C LEU A 55 0.30 -26.27 -7.70
N LEU A 56 -0.01 -25.75 -6.50
CA LEU A 56 -0.89 -26.42 -5.55
C LEU A 56 -2.27 -26.65 -6.16
N PHE A 57 -2.82 -25.65 -6.85
CA PHE A 57 -4.10 -25.78 -7.53
C PHE A 57 -4.06 -26.88 -8.58
N ILE A 58 -3.04 -26.93 -9.44
CA ILE A 58 -2.86 -28.01 -10.44
C ILE A 58 -2.79 -29.38 -9.75
N ALA A 59 -2.02 -29.50 -8.66
CA ALA A 59 -1.91 -30.75 -7.91
C ALA A 59 -3.26 -31.18 -7.34
N LEU A 60 -4.06 -30.25 -6.81
CA LEU A 60 -5.42 -30.53 -6.34
C LEU A 60 -6.34 -30.96 -7.47
N GLN A 61 -6.25 -30.35 -8.65
CA GLN A 61 -7.04 -30.77 -9.82
C GLN A 61 -6.72 -32.21 -10.23
N VAL A 62 -5.44 -32.57 -10.29
CA VAL A 62 -5.00 -33.93 -10.61
C VAL A 62 -5.47 -34.92 -9.55
N LEU A 63 -5.33 -34.59 -8.27
CA LEU A 63 -5.73 -35.47 -7.18
C LEU A 63 -7.26 -35.64 -7.11
N SER A 64 -8.02 -34.60 -7.44
CA SER A 64 -9.46 -34.65 -7.60
C SER A 64 -9.88 -35.50 -8.80
N TRP A 65 -9.13 -35.46 -9.92
CA TRP A 65 -9.40 -36.29 -11.09
C TRP A 65 -9.30 -37.78 -10.79
N PHE A 66 -8.40 -38.17 -9.88
CA PHE A 66 -8.28 -39.56 -9.42
C PHE A 66 -9.30 -39.95 -8.32
N ASP A 67 -10.26 -39.07 -7.98
CA ASP A 67 -11.23 -39.27 -6.88
C ASP A 67 -10.59 -39.47 -5.49
N LEU A 68 -9.29 -39.12 -5.34
CA LEU A 68 -8.54 -39.30 -4.11
C LEU A 68 -8.84 -38.21 -3.06
N VAL A 69 -9.33 -37.04 -3.49
CA VAL A 69 -9.64 -35.90 -2.60
C VAL A 69 -10.95 -35.22 -2.98
N THR A 70 -11.88 -35.13 -2.02
CA THR A 70 -13.14 -34.38 -2.14
C THR A 70 -13.01 -33.01 -1.48
N VAL A 71 -13.07 -31.93 -2.27
CA VAL A 71 -12.94 -30.55 -1.77
C VAL A 71 -14.23 -30.11 -1.08
N HIS A 72 -14.20 -30.04 0.25
CA HIS A 72 -15.32 -29.57 1.05
C HIS A 72 -15.28 -28.06 1.19
N TRP A 73 -15.86 -27.35 0.22
CA TRP A 73 -15.89 -25.89 0.16
C TRP A 73 -16.39 -25.22 1.46
N THR A 74 -17.36 -25.82 2.15
CA THR A 74 -17.87 -25.33 3.43
C THR A 74 -16.81 -25.32 4.54
N ARG A 75 -15.95 -26.35 4.61
CA ARG A 75 -14.85 -26.39 5.58
C ARG A 75 -13.74 -25.42 5.22
N VAL A 76 -13.45 -25.27 3.93
CA VAL A 76 -12.47 -24.30 3.43
C VAL A 76 -12.91 -22.88 3.80
N GLN A 77 -14.18 -22.55 3.58
CA GLN A 77 -14.75 -21.27 3.97
C GLN A 77 -14.62 -21.04 5.48
N ALA A 78 -15.07 -21.98 6.31
CA ALA A 78 -15.00 -21.86 7.77
C ALA A 78 -13.56 -21.67 8.31
N LEU A 79 -12.56 -22.27 7.66
CA LEU A 79 -11.14 -22.08 8.01
C LEU A 79 -10.61 -20.72 7.53
N SER A 80 -11.04 -20.26 6.37
CA SER A 80 -10.58 -18.99 5.78
C SER A 80 -11.26 -17.75 6.37
N GLU A 81 -12.52 -17.87 6.80
CA GLU A 81 -13.36 -16.79 7.34
C GLU A 81 -12.66 -15.99 8.46
N PRO A 82 -12.12 -16.62 9.54
CA PRO A 82 -11.47 -15.86 10.61
C PRO A 82 -10.22 -15.12 10.12
N TRP A 83 -9.42 -15.73 9.24
CA TRP A 83 -8.23 -15.10 8.67
C TRP A 83 -8.58 -13.91 7.77
N LEU A 84 -9.60 -14.08 6.92
CA LEU A 84 -10.09 -13.03 6.04
C LEU A 84 -10.68 -11.87 6.82
N ARG A 85 -11.50 -12.16 7.84
CA ARG A 85 -12.12 -11.15 8.70
C ARG A 85 -11.09 -10.41 9.54
N GLN A 86 -10.14 -11.13 10.13
CA GLN A 86 -9.06 -10.52 10.90
C GLN A 86 -8.17 -9.63 10.03
N GLY A 87 -7.79 -10.10 8.84
CA GLY A 87 -6.99 -9.33 7.90
C GLY A 87 -7.72 -8.08 7.40
N SER A 88 -9.02 -8.17 7.11
CA SER A 88 -9.81 -7.02 6.65
C SER A 88 -10.03 -5.99 7.74
N GLU A 89 -10.35 -6.40 8.97
CA GLU A 89 -10.53 -5.51 10.11
C GLU A 89 -9.23 -4.78 10.48
N GLN A 90 -8.11 -5.50 10.54
CA GLN A 90 -6.80 -4.93 10.83
C GLN A 90 -6.32 -3.99 9.72
N GLY A 91 -6.49 -4.40 8.45
CA GLY A 91 -6.15 -3.58 7.30
C GLY A 91 -6.98 -2.30 7.24
N ALA A 92 -8.30 -2.40 7.48
CA ALA A 92 -9.19 -1.24 7.52
C ALA A 92 -8.86 -0.30 8.67
N ALA A 93 -8.53 -0.83 9.86
CA ALA A 93 -8.12 -0.02 11.01
C ALA A 93 -6.75 0.67 10.81
N TRP A 94 -5.81 0.00 10.15
CA TRP A 94 -4.53 0.60 9.78
C TRP A 94 -4.70 1.70 8.73
N LEU A 95 -5.51 1.42 7.69
CA LEU A 95 -5.78 2.37 6.62
C LEU A 95 -6.51 3.61 7.14
N SER A 96 -7.51 3.43 8.00
CA SER A 96 -8.26 4.55 8.59
C SER A 96 -7.35 5.44 9.44
N ARG A 97 -6.44 4.86 10.24
CA ARG A 97 -5.42 5.60 10.99
C ARG A 97 -4.47 6.36 10.08
N LEU A 98 -4.02 5.76 8.99
CA LEU A 98 -3.13 6.46 8.05
C LEU A 98 -3.81 7.62 7.33
N LEU A 99 -5.05 7.44 6.87
CA LEU A 99 -5.83 8.48 6.21
C LEU A 99 -6.19 9.62 7.16
N THR A 100 -6.46 9.33 8.43
CA THR A 100 -6.85 10.36 9.42
C THR A 100 -5.67 11.02 10.12
N ALA A 101 -4.54 10.32 10.29
CA ALA A 101 -3.38 10.84 11.01
C ALA A 101 -2.36 11.53 10.09
N ASN A 102 -2.11 11.02 8.87
CA ASN A 102 -1.04 11.53 8.00
C ASN A 102 -1.37 11.31 6.50
N LEU A 103 -2.35 12.06 6.01
CA LEU A 103 -2.74 12.10 4.59
C LEU A 103 -1.56 12.30 3.61
N PRO A 104 -0.59 13.20 3.87
CA PRO A 104 0.57 13.39 2.99
C PRO A 104 1.44 12.13 2.88
N PHE A 105 1.73 11.50 4.02
CA PHE A 105 2.48 10.24 4.08
C PHE A 105 1.73 9.12 3.35
N ALA A 106 0.43 8.93 3.63
CA ALA A 106 -0.38 7.86 3.04
C ALA A 106 -0.46 8.00 1.51
N GLY A 107 -0.59 9.23 1.01
CA GLY A 107 -0.58 9.54 -0.42
C GLY A 107 0.76 9.21 -1.08
N ALA A 108 1.87 9.69 -0.51
CA ALA A 108 3.22 9.41 -1.04
C ALA A 108 3.57 7.92 -0.99
N PHE A 109 3.25 7.25 0.12
CA PHE A 109 3.47 5.81 0.28
C PHE A 109 2.70 5.00 -0.76
N THR A 110 1.40 5.28 -0.94
CA THR A 110 0.57 4.53 -1.89
C THR A 110 1.01 4.77 -3.33
N ALA A 111 1.33 6.01 -3.69
CA ALA A 111 1.86 6.34 -5.01
C ALA A 111 3.19 5.62 -5.28
N ALA A 112 4.13 5.68 -4.33
CA ALA A 112 5.42 5.02 -4.48
C ALA A 112 5.33 3.50 -4.43
N LEU A 113 4.37 2.93 -3.69
CA LEU A 113 4.09 1.49 -3.67
C LEU A 113 3.58 1.00 -5.02
N LEU A 114 2.65 1.72 -5.66
CA LEU A 114 2.20 1.40 -7.02
C LEU A 114 3.35 1.48 -8.03
N VAL A 115 4.21 2.50 -7.89
CA VAL A 115 5.41 2.64 -8.72
C VAL A 115 6.39 1.50 -8.47
N GLY A 116 6.64 1.11 -7.22
CA GLY A 116 7.52 -0.02 -6.85
C GLY A 116 6.99 -1.37 -7.34
N LEU A 117 5.67 -1.58 -7.32
CA LEU A 117 5.03 -2.75 -7.93
C LEU A 117 5.21 -2.77 -9.45
N ARG A 118 5.07 -1.61 -10.10
CA ARG A 118 5.22 -1.46 -11.54
C ARG A 118 6.69 -1.46 -11.99
N ALA A 119 7.63 -1.12 -11.12
CA ALA A 119 9.06 -1.08 -11.43
C ALA A 119 9.48 -2.41 -12.05
N ARG A 120 9.73 -2.38 -13.38
CA ARG A 120 10.21 -3.54 -14.13
C ARG A 120 11.59 -3.88 -13.57
N GLY A 121 11.68 -5.07 -12.97
CA GLY A 121 12.94 -5.76 -12.72
C GLY A 121 13.11 -6.84 -13.77
#